data_AF-A0A1Q3PDP5-F1
#
_entry.id   AF-A0A1Q3PDP5-F1
#
_cell.length_a   1.000
_cell.length_b   1.000
_cell.length_c   1.000
_cell.angle_alpha   90.00
_cell.angle_beta   90.00
_cell.angle_gamma   90.00
#
_symmetry.space_group_name_H-M   'P 1'
#
loop_
_entity.id
_entity.type
_entity.pdbx_description
1 polymer ?
#
loop_
_entity_poly.entity_id
_entity_poly.type
_entity_poly.pdbx_seq_one_letter_code
_entity_poly.pdbx_strand_id
1 'polypeptide(L)'
;MTRNSKSLRNGSNGDVGVTCIKSPAFDLINDANGNVTLEGSSGMLSLISRANGNINAQKFEVKMAYVVADANTTIRLNTRKIQAAT
;
A
#
# COMPACT_ATOMS: atom_id res chain seq x y z
N MET A 1 3.86 18.49 -13.29
CA MET A 1 2.71 17.55 -13.46
C MET A 1 2.18 17.21 -12.08
N THR A 2 0.99 17.69 -11.73
CA THR A 2 0.30 17.29 -10.49
C THR A 2 -0.07 15.82 -10.61
N ARG A 3 0.54 14.94 -9.79
CA ARG A 3 0.02 13.57 -9.64
C ARG A 3 -1.37 13.70 -9.04
N ASN A 4 -2.39 13.24 -9.75
CA ASN A 4 -3.68 12.97 -9.13
C ASN A 4 -3.53 11.67 -8.33
N SER A 5 -2.90 11.76 -7.15
CA SER A 5 -2.67 10.65 -6.23
C SER A 5 -3.67 10.68 -5.10
N LYS A 6 -4.26 9.52 -4.81
CA LYS A 6 -5.05 9.28 -3.61
C LYS A 6 -4.13 8.70 -2.54
N SER A 7 -4.35 9.03 -1.27
CA SER A 7 -3.50 8.55 -0.18
C SER A 7 -4.31 8.09 1.03
N LEU A 8 -3.79 7.08 1.73
CA LEU A 8 -4.26 6.63 3.04
C LEU A 8 -3.09 6.59 4.02
N ARG A 9 -3.32 7.10 5.23
CA ARG A 9 -2.40 6.93 6.37
C ARG A 9 -3.16 6.25 7.51
N ASN A 10 -2.83 5.00 7.82
CA ASN A 10 -3.33 4.32 9.01
C ASN A 10 -2.38 4.54 10.19
N GLY A 11 -2.84 5.27 11.21
CA GLY A 11 -2.14 5.46 12.47
C GLY A 11 -2.79 4.73 13.65
N SER A 12 -3.76 3.84 13.38
CA SER A 12 -4.51 3.13 14.42
C SER A 12 -4.10 1.65 14.48
N ASN A 13 -4.25 1.04 15.66
CA ASN A 13 -4.08 -0.41 15.81
C ASN A 13 -5.30 -1.21 15.29
N GLY A 14 -6.31 -0.54 14.75
CA GLY A 14 -7.45 -1.20 14.12
C GLY A 14 -7.13 -1.65 12.70
N ASP A 15 -7.75 -2.74 12.27
CA ASP A 15 -7.65 -3.21 10.89
C ASP A 15 -8.46 -2.29 9.96
N VAL A 16 -7.90 -2.00 8.78
CA VAL A 16 -8.49 -1.10 7.79
C VAL A 16 -8.68 -1.82 6.46
N GLY A 17 -9.90 -1.79 5.94
CA GLY A 17 -10.21 -2.23 4.57
C GLY A 17 -10.49 -1.04 3.67
N VAL A 18 -9.77 -0.94 2.55
CA VAL A 18 -10.08 0.05 1.50
C VAL A 18 -10.27 -0.65 0.17
N THR A 19 -11.45 -0.46 -0.41
CA THR A 19 -11.89 -1.10 -1.65
C THR A 19 -12.22 -0.07 -2.72
N CYS A 20 -12.43 -0.53 -3.95
CA CYS A 20 -12.87 0.29 -5.08
C CYS A 20 -11.91 1.45 -5.42
N ILE A 21 -10.61 1.32 -5.09
CA ILE A 21 -9.61 2.32 -5.47
C ILE A 21 -9.45 2.29 -6.99
N LYS A 22 -9.66 3.43 -7.63
CA LYS A 22 -9.25 3.69 -9.02
C LYS A 22 -8.57 5.05 -9.06
N SER A 23 -7.29 5.06 -9.38
CA SER A 23 -6.50 6.28 -9.53
C SER A 23 -5.23 6.04 -10.36
N PRO A 24 -4.65 7.08 -10.99
CA PRO A 24 -3.34 6.96 -11.64
C PRO A 24 -2.24 6.52 -10.66
N ALA A 25 -2.29 7.02 -9.42
CA ALA A 25 -1.37 6.66 -8.35
C ALA A 25 -2.12 6.53 -7.01
N PHE A 26 -1.63 5.63 -6.14
CA PHE A 26 -2.13 5.44 -4.78
C PHE A 26 -0.97 5.26 -3.80
N ASP A 27 -1.04 5.97 -2.67
CA ASP A 27 -0.03 5.91 -1.61
C ASP A 27 -0.65 5.41 -0.30
N LEU A 28 -0.09 4.35 0.28
CA LEU A 28 -0.44 3.84 1.61
C LEU A 28 0.74 3.99 2.56
N ILE A 29 0.48 4.58 3.74
CA ILE A 29 1.37 4.55 4.90
C ILE A 29 0.65 3.83 6.05
N ASN A 30 1.23 2.75 6.57
CA ASN A 30 0.79 2.08 7.79
C ASN A 30 1.80 2.33 8.92
N ASP A 31 1.49 3.26 9.82
CA ASP A 31 2.35 3.66 10.95
C ASP A 31 1.97 2.95 12.26
N ALA A 32 1.08 1.96 12.23
CA ALA A 32 0.57 1.28 13.41
C ALA A 32 0.51 -0.25 13.23
N ASN A 33 0.11 -0.96 14.28
CA ASN A 33 0.12 -2.43 14.30
C ASN A 33 -1.13 -3.05 13.64
N GLY A 34 -2.11 -2.23 13.23
CA GLY A 34 -3.30 -2.70 12.51
C GLY A 34 -2.94 -3.16 11.09
N ASN A 35 -3.66 -4.16 10.59
CA ASN A 35 -3.47 -4.65 9.23
C ASN A 35 -4.27 -3.81 8.24
N VAL A 36 -3.76 -3.66 7.02
CA VAL A 36 -4.46 -2.95 5.94
C VAL A 36 -4.72 -3.91 4.78
N THR A 37 -5.97 -3.97 4.33
CA THR A 37 -6.35 -4.68 3.10
C THR A 37 -6.72 -3.67 2.02
N LEU A 38 -6.11 -3.80 0.84
CA LEU A 38 -6.34 -2.95 -0.33
C LEU A 38 -6.90 -3.75 -1.50
N GLU A 39 -7.99 -3.26 -2.08
CA GLU A 39 -8.57 -3.78 -3.33
C GLU A 39 -8.84 -2.63 -4.31
N GLY A 40 -8.45 -2.81 -5.58
CA GLY A 40 -8.60 -1.76 -6.60
C GLY A 40 -7.55 -1.83 -7.70
N SER A 41 -7.30 -0.70 -8.36
CA SER A 41 -6.26 -0.59 -9.39
C SER A 41 -5.61 0.79 -9.46
N SER A 42 -4.31 0.79 -9.78
CA SER A 42 -3.57 2.01 -10.11
C SER A 42 -2.41 1.76 -11.09
N GLY A 43 -1.92 2.84 -11.70
CA GLY A 43 -0.67 2.77 -12.46
C GLY A 43 0.54 2.59 -11.56
N MET A 44 0.59 3.36 -10.46
CA MET A 44 1.64 3.31 -9.46
C MET A 44 1.05 3.12 -8.06
N LEU A 45 1.66 2.22 -7.28
CA LEU A 45 1.30 1.96 -5.89
C LEU A 45 2.53 2.17 -5.01
N SER A 46 2.43 3.02 -3.98
CA SER A 46 3.43 3.17 -2.93
C SER A 46 2.90 2.54 -1.65
N LEU A 47 3.60 1.55 -1.11
CA LEU A 47 3.25 0.90 0.16
C LEU A 47 4.40 1.09 1.14
N ILE A 48 4.12 1.81 2.23
CA ILE A 48 5.08 2.05 3.30
C ILE A 48 4.46 1.51 4.58
N SER A 49 5.12 0.55 5.22
CA SER A 49 4.76 0.12 6.58
C SER A 49 5.93 0.45 7.50
N ARG A 50 5.65 1.10 8.63
CA ARG A 50 6.65 1.54 9.63
C ARG A 50 6.50 0.89 11.00
N ALA A 51 5.59 -0.07 11.12
CA ALA A 51 5.22 -0.76 12.33
C ALA A 51 4.94 -2.23 12.01
N ASN A 52 4.43 -3.01 12.96
CA ASN A 52 4.31 -4.47 12.79
C ASN A 52 3.02 -4.92 12.07
N GLY A 53 2.18 -3.99 11.64
CA GLY A 53 0.92 -4.28 10.94
C GLY A 53 1.14 -4.65 9.48
N ASN A 54 0.47 -5.71 9.01
CA ASN A 54 0.67 -6.22 7.65
C ASN A 54 -0.15 -5.45 6.61
N ILE A 55 0.34 -5.44 5.37
CA ILE A 55 -0.40 -4.90 4.22
C ILE A 55 -0.71 -6.04 3.25
N ASN A 56 -2.00 -6.25 2.97
CA ASN A 56 -2.49 -7.18 1.96
C ASN A 56 -3.10 -6.42 0.77
N ALA A 57 -2.38 -6.41 -0.35
CA ALA A 57 -2.76 -5.80 -1.62
C ALA A 57 -2.75 -6.82 -2.78
N GLN A 58 -2.95 -8.11 -2.51
CA GLN A 58 -2.90 -9.16 -3.55
C GLN A 58 -4.01 -9.02 -4.60
N LYS A 59 -5.14 -8.41 -4.23
CA LYS A 59 -6.26 -8.11 -5.14
C LYS A 59 -6.18 -6.69 -5.73
N PHE A 60 -5.04 -6.01 -5.57
CA PHE A 60 -4.83 -4.69 -6.11
C PHE A 60 -4.04 -4.79 -7.43
N GLU A 61 -4.63 -4.38 -8.55
CA GLU A 61 -3.98 -4.40 -9.85
C GLU A 61 -3.03 -3.20 -10.00
N VAL A 62 -1.73 -3.46 -10.16
CA VAL A 62 -0.73 -2.38 -10.31
C VAL A 62 0.36 -2.69 -11.33
N LYS A 63 0.72 -1.68 -12.13
CA LYS A 63 1.82 -1.77 -13.10
C LYS A 63 3.20 -1.63 -12.45
N MET A 64 3.35 -0.70 -11.51
CA MET A 64 4.59 -0.43 -10.78
C MET A 64 4.32 -0.27 -9.28
N ALA A 65 5.02 -1.04 -8.46
CA ALA A 65 4.98 -0.92 -7.01
C ALA A 65 6.29 -0.39 -6.43
N TYR A 66 6.19 0.56 -5.51
CA TYR A 66 7.25 0.98 -4.59
C TYR A 66 6.91 0.48 -3.20
N VAL A 67 7.82 -0.25 -2.57
CA VAL A 67 7.55 -0.92 -1.28
C VAL A 67 8.66 -0.61 -0.28
N VAL A 68 8.25 -0.20 0.91
CA VAL A 68 9.09 -0.02 2.09
C VAL A 68 8.47 -0.78 3.25
N ALA A 69 9.24 -1.69 3.82
CA ALA A 69 8.87 -2.50 4.98
C ALA A 69 9.84 -2.19 6.11
N ASP A 70 9.55 -1.11 6.85
CA ASP A 70 10.29 -0.71 8.03
C ASP A 70 9.64 -1.40 9.26
N ALA A 71 10.42 -2.15 10.04
CA ALA A 71 10.00 -3.05 11.14
C ALA A 71 9.54 -4.46 10.70
N ASN A 72 8.90 -5.22 11.59
CA ASN A 72 8.53 -6.63 11.38
C ASN A 72 7.20 -6.78 10.63
N THR A 73 7.06 -6.10 9.51
CA THR A 73 5.85 -6.12 8.67
C THR A 73 5.96 -7.08 7.50
N THR A 74 4.83 -7.68 7.10
CA THR A 74 4.71 -8.37 5.83
C THR A 74 3.84 -7.54 4.87
N ILE A 75 4.36 -7.28 3.67
CA ILE A 75 3.62 -6.66 2.57
C ILE A 75 3.42 -7.70 1.46
N ARG A 76 2.16 -8.04 1.16
CA ARG A 76 1.78 -8.93 0.06
C ARG A 76 1.14 -8.13 -1.06
N LEU A 77 1.69 -8.18 -2.27
CA LEU A 77 1.12 -7.51 -3.44
C LEU A 77 1.40 -8.32 -4.72
N ASN A 78 0.53 -8.18 -5.72
CA ASN A 78 0.76 -8.73 -7.06
C ASN A 78 1.10 -7.60 -8.02
N THR A 79 2.28 -7.61 -8.64
CA THR A 79 2.66 -6.60 -9.63
C THR A 79 3.46 -7.20 -10.77
N ARG A 80 3.39 -6.53 -11.93
CA ARG A 80 4.25 -6.83 -13.09
C ARG A 80 5.67 -6.26 -12.94
N LYS A 81 5.87 -5.23 -12.12
CA LYS A 81 7.18 -4.60 -11.90
C LYS A 81 7.29 -4.05 -10.47
N ILE A 82 8.35 -4.44 -9.77
CA ILE A 82 8.63 -4.00 -8.40
C ILE A 82 9.92 -3.18 -8.33
N GLN A 83 9.90 -2.13 -7.53
CA GLN A 83 11.08 -1.42 -7.04
C GLN A 83 11.06 -1.50 -5.51
N ALA A 84 11.96 -2.31 -4.94
CA ALA A 84 12.16 -2.37 -3.49
C ALA A 84 13.22 -1.35 -3.10
N ALA A 85 12.98 -0.58 -2.04
CA ALA A 85 14.01 0.21 -1.38
C ALA A 85 14.56 -0.59 -0.19
N THR A 86 15.88 -0.53 0.00
CA THR A 86 16.60 -1.17 1.11
C THR A 86 17.12 -0.08 2.04
#